data_AF-A0A1X4ID09-F1
#
_entry.id   AF-A0A1X4ID09-F1
#
_cell.length_a   1.000
_cell.length_b   1.000
_cell.length_c   1.000
_cell.angle_alpha   90.00
_cell.angle_beta   90.00
_cell.angle_gamma   90.00
#
_symmetry.space_group_name_H-M   'P 1'
#
loop_
_entity.id
_entity.type
_entity.pdbx_description
1 polymer ?
#
loop_
_entity_poly.entity_id
_entity_poly.type
_entity_poly.pdbx_seq_one_letter_code
_entity_poly.pdbx_strand_id
1 'polypeptide(L)'
;LRARILFARSRSDEAAPLLLEAAAQFTAAGSPLARETYLEAISATIFAGRVHGPTGARAAAVAARASGAPSSGSRSADLLLDGVAAVLADGYETGVPVLRGALESLTHEELGTREATVRWLLLVPVALEAFIHHAWDLHAWDALAGRAVRLARDIGALGALPPALVYLGGVHIHYGDFAEADRMIDEAAALAAATGHAPHQYATLVLAAWRGEADVAAPIIEEARRQAEQRGEVSLLGAMGYIQGVLFNGLARYEEALEAARTGIEHDGFNFTGLSLVEHVEAATRCGELDQARASLARLLELTRAADSGWARGAAARSRALLTEGDEADGLYRTAIEEFGRGGVTVEVARTHLLYGEWLRRGHRRSQAREHLRTAHEMFDGMRAHAFAERAGRELLATGEHARVRENEPASVLTPQESQVATLAADGMTNARIGAELFISPHTVEWHLRKVYTKLGINSRRALPGALASTSVTGIHGEDTLRTG
;
A
#
# COMPACT_ATOMS: atom_id res chain seq x y z
N LEU A 1 33.34 -8.00 -2.80
CA LEU A 1 33.41 -6.80 -1.91
C LEU A 1 33.13 -5.50 -2.66
N ARG A 2 33.93 -5.10 -3.66
CA ARG A 2 33.68 -3.87 -4.46
C ARG A 2 32.24 -3.79 -4.98
N ALA A 3 31.74 -4.87 -5.58
CA ALA A 3 30.37 -4.93 -6.11
C ALA A 3 29.29 -4.75 -5.02
N ARG A 4 29.45 -5.40 -3.86
CA ARG A 4 28.56 -5.21 -2.69
C ARG A 4 28.53 -3.77 -2.17
N ILE A 5 29.68 -3.09 -2.16
CA ILE A 5 29.76 -1.67 -1.77
C ILE A 5 29.02 -0.78 -2.77
N LEU A 6 29.15 -1.06 -4.07
CA LEU A 6 28.41 -0.33 -5.10
C LEU A 6 26.90 -0.55 -4.95
N PHE A 7 26.48 -1.80 -4.73
CA PHE A 7 25.07 -2.14 -4.53
C PHE A 7 24.48 -1.44 -3.29
N ALA A 8 25.17 -1.51 -2.15
CA ALA A 8 24.76 -0.81 -0.92
C ALA A 8 24.73 0.73 -1.04
N ARG A 9 25.34 1.30 -2.09
CA ARG A 9 25.33 2.74 -2.40
C ARG A 9 24.37 3.10 -3.53
N SER A 10 23.42 2.22 -3.86
CA SER A 10 22.44 2.45 -4.92
C SER A 10 23.07 2.73 -6.29
N ARG A 11 24.13 1.95 -6.61
CA ARG A 11 24.77 1.90 -7.94
C ARG A 11 24.63 0.50 -8.52
N SER A 12 23.37 0.10 -8.64
CA SER A 12 22.96 -1.27 -8.94
C SER A 12 23.36 -1.71 -10.37
N ASP A 13 23.39 -0.77 -11.31
CA ASP A 13 23.78 -0.96 -12.70
C ASP A 13 25.27 -1.33 -12.88
N GLU A 14 26.15 -0.77 -12.04
CA GLU A 14 27.57 -1.08 -11.98
C GLU A 14 27.86 -2.31 -11.11
N ALA A 15 27.06 -2.55 -10.07
CA ALA A 15 27.22 -3.69 -9.19
C ALA A 15 26.84 -5.02 -9.86
N ALA A 16 25.71 -5.04 -10.59
CA ALA A 16 25.16 -6.24 -11.22
C ALA A 16 26.17 -7.03 -12.09
N PRO A 17 26.87 -6.43 -13.07
CA PRO A 17 27.82 -7.19 -13.90
C PRO A 17 29.00 -7.74 -13.08
N LEU A 18 29.49 -6.98 -12.09
CA LEU A 18 30.59 -7.42 -11.23
C LEU A 18 30.17 -8.57 -10.30
N LEU A 19 28.93 -8.58 -9.82
CA LEU A 19 28.38 -9.69 -9.03
C LEU A 19 28.22 -10.94 -9.89
N LEU A 20 27.71 -10.80 -11.13
CA LEU A 20 27.54 -11.93 -12.03
C LEU A 20 28.89 -12.57 -12.42
N GLU A 21 29.90 -11.74 -12.70
CA GLU A 21 31.27 -12.21 -12.95
C GLU A 21 31.85 -12.95 -11.73
N ALA A 22 31.69 -12.39 -10.53
CA ALA A 22 32.14 -13.01 -9.30
C ALA A 22 31.45 -14.35 -9.04
N ALA A 23 30.13 -14.44 -9.28
CA ALA A 23 29.38 -15.69 -9.13
C ALA A 23 29.90 -16.79 -10.08
N ALA A 24 30.22 -16.44 -11.32
CA ALA A 24 30.81 -17.36 -12.29
C ALA A 24 32.22 -17.82 -11.85
N GLN A 25 33.06 -16.91 -11.35
CA GLN A 25 34.39 -17.24 -10.83
C GLN A 25 34.30 -18.17 -9.61
N PHE A 26 33.38 -17.90 -8.68
CA PHE A 26 33.14 -18.77 -7.53
C PHE A 26 32.63 -20.15 -7.93
N THR A 27 31.79 -20.23 -8.95
CA THR A 27 31.32 -21.51 -9.51
C THR A 27 32.49 -22.31 -10.06
N ALA A 28 33.34 -21.70 -10.88
CA ALA A 28 34.51 -22.35 -11.47
C ALA A 28 35.52 -22.84 -10.40
N ALA A 29 35.59 -22.15 -9.26
CA ALA A 29 36.42 -22.52 -8.13
C ALA A 29 35.77 -23.56 -7.18
N GLY A 30 34.52 -23.99 -7.43
CA GLY A 30 33.78 -24.89 -6.52
C GLY A 30 33.49 -24.26 -5.16
N SER A 31 33.35 -22.92 -5.10
CA SER A 31 33.14 -22.19 -3.85
C SER A 31 31.67 -22.17 -3.44
N PRO A 32 31.34 -22.37 -2.14
CA PRO A 32 29.98 -22.26 -1.62
C PRO A 32 29.42 -20.84 -1.73
N LEU A 33 30.25 -19.82 -1.98
CA LEU A 33 29.80 -18.44 -2.14
C LEU A 33 29.07 -18.17 -3.46
N ALA A 34 29.17 -19.09 -4.42
CA ALA A 34 28.63 -18.91 -5.77
C ALA A 34 27.12 -18.63 -5.76
N ARG A 35 26.33 -19.44 -5.05
CA ARG A 35 24.86 -19.33 -5.03
C ARG A 35 24.38 -18.01 -4.42
N GLU A 36 24.93 -17.60 -3.28
CA GLU A 36 24.59 -16.30 -2.70
C GLU A 36 24.99 -15.13 -3.60
N THR A 37 26.13 -15.25 -4.28
CA THR A 37 26.57 -14.20 -5.19
C THR A 37 25.66 -14.12 -6.43
N TYR A 38 25.11 -15.24 -6.91
CA TYR A 38 24.07 -15.24 -7.94
C TYR A 38 22.79 -14.57 -7.45
N LEU A 39 22.36 -14.83 -6.21
CA LEU A 39 21.18 -14.19 -5.63
C LEU A 39 21.36 -12.66 -5.53
N GLU A 40 22.53 -12.21 -5.06
CA GLU A 40 22.90 -10.79 -5.05
C GLU A 40 22.92 -10.19 -6.47
N ALA A 41 23.48 -10.91 -7.45
CA ALA A 41 23.54 -10.46 -8.83
C ALA A 41 22.12 -10.28 -9.42
N ILE A 42 21.22 -11.25 -9.20
CA ILE A 42 19.82 -11.16 -9.63
C ILE A 42 19.15 -9.94 -9.00
N SER A 43 19.28 -9.78 -7.67
CA SER A 43 18.71 -8.64 -6.94
C SER A 43 19.22 -7.31 -7.50
N ALA A 44 20.54 -7.12 -7.62
CA ALA A 44 21.13 -5.90 -8.17
C ALA A 44 20.65 -5.61 -9.60
N THR A 45 20.43 -6.65 -10.41
CA THR A 45 19.96 -6.47 -11.78
C THR A 45 18.48 -6.04 -11.83
N ILE A 46 17.65 -6.56 -10.92
CA ILE A 46 16.27 -6.11 -10.73
C ILE A 46 16.24 -4.64 -10.29
N PHE A 47 17.07 -4.24 -9.32
CA PHE A 47 17.17 -2.84 -8.87
C PHE A 47 17.64 -1.88 -9.97
N ALA A 48 18.51 -2.35 -10.87
CA ALA A 48 18.90 -1.61 -12.07
C ALA A 48 17.78 -1.52 -13.14
N GLY A 49 16.59 -2.11 -12.89
CA GLY A 49 15.46 -2.19 -13.83
C GLY A 49 15.73 -3.03 -15.07
N ARG A 50 16.70 -3.95 -14.99
CA ARG A 50 17.10 -4.82 -16.12
C ARG A 50 16.54 -6.23 -15.92
N VAL A 51 15.22 -6.39 -15.92
CA VAL A 51 14.62 -7.72 -15.71
C VAL A 51 14.89 -8.66 -16.89
N HIS A 52 14.80 -8.13 -18.11
CA HIS A 52 14.95 -8.87 -19.37
C HIS A 52 16.27 -8.56 -20.09
N GLY A 53 16.54 -9.29 -21.18
CA GLY A 53 17.74 -9.13 -22.01
C GLY A 53 18.91 -10.03 -21.61
N PRO A 54 20.00 -10.04 -22.39
CA PRO A 54 21.12 -10.98 -22.24
C PRO A 54 21.95 -10.76 -20.97
N THR A 55 21.87 -9.57 -20.38
CA THR A 55 22.52 -9.20 -19.12
C THR A 55 21.51 -8.89 -18.00
N GLY A 56 20.24 -9.27 -18.21
CA GLY A 56 19.16 -9.03 -17.27
C GLY A 56 19.02 -10.10 -16.18
N ALA A 57 18.14 -9.85 -15.21
CA ALA A 57 17.88 -10.73 -14.08
C ALA A 57 17.49 -12.16 -14.52
N ARG A 58 16.71 -12.28 -15.61
CA ARG A 58 16.38 -13.58 -16.21
C ARG A 58 17.61 -14.35 -16.70
N ALA A 59 18.56 -13.67 -17.34
CA ALA A 59 19.79 -14.32 -17.81
C ALA A 59 20.66 -14.78 -16.63
N ALA A 60 20.76 -13.96 -15.58
CA ALA A 60 21.45 -14.33 -14.34
C ALA A 60 20.79 -15.54 -13.65
N ALA A 61 19.45 -15.60 -13.61
CA ALA A 61 18.71 -16.76 -13.09
C ALA A 61 18.96 -18.05 -13.88
N VAL A 62 18.94 -17.98 -15.22
CA VAL A 62 19.27 -19.14 -16.07
C VAL A 62 20.72 -19.59 -15.84
N ALA A 63 21.65 -18.65 -15.76
CA ALA A 63 23.06 -18.95 -15.48
C ALA A 63 23.23 -19.62 -14.11
N ALA A 64 22.57 -19.11 -13.06
CA ALA A 64 22.62 -19.69 -11.72
C ALA A 64 22.16 -21.15 -11.72
N ARG A 65 21.09 -21.48 -12.44
CA ARG A 65 20.56 -22.85 -12.52
C ARG A 65 21.46 -23.80 -13.32
N ALA A 66 22.07 -23.31 -14.39
CA ALA A 66 22.99 -24.09 -15.22
C ALA A 66 24.39 -24.23 -14.59
N SER A 67 24.70 -23.46 -13.55
CA SER A 67 26.06 -23.33 -12.99
C SER A 67 26.62 -24.61 -12.37
N GLY A 68 25.76 -25.48 -11.83
CA GLY A 68 26.20 -26.61 -10.99
C GLY A 68 26.89 -26.16 -9.69
N ALA A 69 26.69 -24.91 -9.26
CA ALA A 69 27.31 -24.36 -8.07
C ALA A 69 26.97 -25.18 -6.80
N PRO A 70 27.95 -25.44 -5.91
CA PRO A 70 27.71 -26.18 -4.68
C PRO A 70 26.79 -25.40 -3.73
N SER A 71 26.14 -26.12 -2.81
CA SER A 71 25.31 -25.52 -1.75
C SER A 71 26.11 -24.48 -0.94
N SER A 72 25.45 -23.38 -0.58
CA SER A 72 26.10 -22.27 0.12
C SER A 72 26.34 -22.51 1.60
N GLY A 73 25.85 -23.63 2.14
CA GLY A 73 25.80 -23.87 3.58
C GLY A 73 24.73 -23.05 4.30
N SER A 74 23.97 -22.21 3.58
CA SER A 74 22.69 -21.65 4.04
C SER A 74 21.57 -22.26 3.22
N ARG A 75 20.79 -23.14 3.86
CA ARG A 75 19.63 -23.78 3.20
C ARG A 75 18.64 -22.74 2.70
N SER A 76 18.41 -21.67 3.47
CA SER A 76 17.49 -20.61 3.08
C SER A 76 17.98 -19.77 1.91
N ALA A 77 19.28 -19.44 1.85
CA ALA A 77 19.83 -18.75 0.67
C ALA A 77 19.72 -19.61 -0.58
N ASP A 78 19.97 -20.91 -0.46
CA ASP A 78 19.87 -21.85 -1.57
C ASP A 78 18.43 -21.99 -2.08
N LEU A 79 17.46 -22.18 -1.18
CA LEU A 79 16.05 -22.28 -1.55
C LEU A 79 15.51 -20.98 -2.13
N LEU A 80 15.92 -19.83 -1.57
CA LEU A 80 15.52 -18.52 -2.08
C LEU A 80 16.06 -18.31 -3.50
N LEU A 81 17.33 -18.64 -3.76
CA LEU A 81 17.88 -18.62 -5.12
C LEU A 81 17.08 -19.51 -6.08
N ASP A 82 16.74 -20.74 -5.68
CA ASP A 82 16.01 -21.67 -6.54
C ASP A 82 14.61 -21.15 -6.87
N GLY A 83 13.87 -20.65 -5.87
CA GLY A 83 12.54 -20.07 -6.07
C GLY A 83 12.56 -18.83 -6.98
N VAL A 84 13.50 -17.91 -6.73
CA VAL A 84 13.70 -16.71 -7.54
C VAL A 84 14.07 -17.06 -8.98
N ALA A 85 15.02 -17.97 -9.15
CA ALA A 85 15.48 -18.37 -10.47
C ALA A 85 14.38 -19.11 -11.24
N ALA A 86 13.52 -19.87 -10.55
CA ALA A 86 12.35 -20.51 -11.16
C ALA A 86 11.33 -19.46 -11.65
N VAL A 87 10.99 -18.45 -10.85
CA VAL A 87 10.06 -17.38 -11.28
C VAL A 87 10.59 -16.65 -12.52
N LEU A 88 11.88 -16.30 -12.52
CA LEU A 88 12.50 -15.56 -13.62
C LEU A 88 12.72 -16.40 -14.90
N ALA A 89 13.13 -17.66 -14.75
CA ALA A 89 13.50 -18.52 -15.88
C ALA A 89 12.32 -19.32 -16.45
N ASP A 90 11.48 -19.90 -15.58
CA ASP A 90 10.39 -20.83 -15.93
C ASP A 90 9.01 -20.16 -15.92
N GLY A 91 8.91 -18.95 -15.36
CA GLY A 91 7.67 -18.20 -15.25
C GLY A 91 6.93 -18.43 -13.93
N TYR A 92 5.84 -17.69 -13.75
CA TYR A 92 5.14 -17.59 -12.46
C TYR A 92 4.47 -18.91 -12.04
N GLU A 93 3.85 -19.63 -12.97
CA GLU A 93 3.14 -20.88 -12.68
C GLU A 93 4.04 -21.93 -12.03
N THR A 94 5.26 -22.08 -12.55
CA THR A 94 6.25 -23.02 -12.01
C THR A 94 7.01 -22.44 -10.82
N GLY A 95 7.36 -21.15 -10.88
CA GLY A 95 8.28 -20.54 -9.92
C GLY A 95 7.65 -20.14 -8.59
N VAL A 96 6.41 -19.64 -8.59
CA VAL A 96 5.77 -19.13 -7.37
C VAL A 96 5.60 -20.21 -6.30
N PRO A 97 5.18 -21.45 -6.60
CA PRO A 97 5.14 -22.51 -5.60
C PRO A 97 6.50 -22.79 -4.94
N VAL A 98 7.59 -22.79 -5.72
CA VAL A 98 8.96 -22.98 -5.21
C VAL A 98 9.37 -21.81 -4.31
N LEU A 99 9.10 -20.58 -4.75
CA LEU A 99 9.36 -19.38 -3.98
C LEU A 99 8.57 -19.36 -2.65
N ARG A 100 7.29 -19.74 -2.66
CA ARG A 100 6.48 -19.88 -1.44
C ARG A 100 7.10 -20.86 -0.45
N GLY A 101 7.53 -22.03 -0.92
CA GLY A 101 8.22 -23.02 -0.08
C GLY A 101 9.55 -22.49 0.49
N ALA A 102 10.28 -21.68 -0.27
CA ALA A 102 11.49 -21.02 0.21
C ALA A 102 11.20 -19.99 1.31
N LEU A 103 10.17 -19.16 1.13
CA LEU A 103 9.73 -18.17 2.13
C LEU A 103 9.22 -18.83 3.41
N GLU A 104 8.47 -19.93 3.31
CA GLU A 104 8.02 -20.73 4.44
C GLU A 104 9.22 -21.31 5.20
N SER A 105 10.19 -21.90 4.49
CA SER A 105 11.41 -22.40 5.11
C SER A 105 12.21 -21.30 5.81
N LEU A 106 12.34 -20.13 5.19
CA LEU A 106 13.03 -18.97 5.78
C LEU A 106 12.33 -18.50 7.06
N THR A 107 10.99 -18.55 7.09
CA THR A 107 10.16 -18.17 8.23
C THR A 107 10.31 -19.10 9.43
N HIS A 108 10.61 -20.38 9.21
CA HIS A 108 10.71 -21.41 10.25
C HIS A 108 12.13 -21.92 10.54
N GLU A 109 13.17 -21.41 9.86
CA GLU A 109 14.54 -21.86 10.06
C GLU A 109 15.03 -21.66 11.50
N GLU A 110 15.70 -22.66 12.09
CA GLU A 110 16.33 -22.51 13.41
C GLU A 110 17.72 -21.89 13.27
N LEU A 111 17.95 -20.75 13.94
CA LEU A 111 19.20 -20.00 13.87
C LEU A 111 19.99 -20.19 15.15
N GLY A 112 20.90 -21.17 15.17
CA GLY A 112 21.64 -21.56 16.37
C GLY A 112 22.82 -20.65 16.75
N THR A 113 23.22 -19.70 15.91
CA THR A 113 24.37 -18.83 16.14
C THR A 113 24.10 -17.39 15.72
N ARG A 114 24.78 -16.42 16.35
CA ARG A 114 24.71 -15.00 15.97
C ARG A 114 25.09 -14.76 14.51
N GLU A 115 26.09 -15.49 14.01
CA GLU A 115 26.53 -15.40 12.61
C GLU A 115 25.43 -15.87 11.64
N ALA A 116 24.76 -16.99 11.95
CA ALA A 116 23.62 -17.46 11.18
C ALA A 116 22.47 -16.43 11.21
N THR A 117 22.20 -15.80 12.37
CA THR A 117 21.20 -14.73 12.47
C THR A 117 21.53 -13.53 11.60
N VAL A 118 22.78 -13.06 11.60
CA VAL A 118 23.21 -11.94 10.73
C VAL A 118 23.05 -12.31 9.26
N ARG A 119 23.51 -13.50 8.86
CA ARG A 119 23.38 -13.98 7.47
C ARG A 119 21.92 -14.07 7.04
N TRP A 120 21.04 -14.57 7.92
CA TRP A 120 19.60 -14.61 7.68
C TRP A 120 19.00 -13.20 7.51
N LEU A 121 19.35 -12.25 8.39
CA LEU A 121 18.87 -10.86 8.30
C LEU A 121 19.28 -10.17 6.99
N LEU A 122 20.44 -10.53 6.43
CA LEU A 122 20.90 -10.00 5.14
C LEU A 122 20.10 -10.55 3.94
N LEU A 123 19.43 -11.70 4.08
CA LEU A 123 18.55 -12.25 3.04
C LEU A 123 17.17 -11.61 3.03
N VAL A 124 16.73 -11.03 4.17
CA VAL A 124 15.37 -10.51 4.35
C VAL A 124 15.01 -9.42 3.32
N PRO A 125 15.85 -8.39 3.07
CA PRO A 125 15.54 -7.40 2.04
C PRO A 125 15.36 -8.04 0.67
N VAL A 126 16.22 -8.98 0.30
CA VAL A 126 16.10 -9.69 -0.97
C VAL A 126 14.77 -10.44 -1.06
N ALA A 127 14.41 -11.20 -0.01
CA ALA A 127 13.16 -11.95 0.06
C ALA A 127 11.90 -11.06 0.02
N LEU A 128 11.93 -9.92 0.71
CA LEU A 128 10.77 -9.03 0.85
C LEU A 128 10.62 -8.05 -0.32
N GLU A 129 11.68 -7.35 -0.69
CA GLU A 129 11.62 -6.23 -1.64
C GLU A 129 11.39 -6.70 -3.09
N ALA A 130 11.94 -7.86 -3.45
CA ALA A 130 11.84 -8.37 -4.81
C ALA A 130 10.83 -9.50 -5.01
N PHE A 131 10.37 -10.17 -3.94
CA PHE A 131 9.71 -11.48 -4.12
C PHE A 131 8.40 -11.71 -3.35
N ILE A 132 8.10 -10.92 -2.32
CA ILE A 132 6.85 -11.11 -1.55
C ILE A 132 5.60 -10.72 -2.34
N HIS A 133 5.68 -9.67 -3.17
CA HIS A 133 4.57 -9.22 -4.03
C HIS A 133 4.24 -10.24 -5.15
N HIS A 134 5.15 -11.17 -5.44
CA HIS A 134 4.90 -12.29 -6.36
C HIS A 134 4.22 -13.47 -5.68
N ALA A 135 4.44 -13.66 -4.38
CA ALA A 135 3.77 -14.68 -3.58
C ALA A 135 2.33 -14.27 -3.20
N TRP A 136 2.00 -12.98 -3.28
CA TRP A 136 0.71 -12.40 -2.87
C TRP A 136 0.28 -12.88 -1.48
N ASP A 137 1.20 -13.00 -0.53
CA ASP A 137 0.91 -13.62 0.77
C ASP A 137 1.24 -12.66 1.92
N LEU A 138 0.22 -11.94 2.38
CA LEU A 138 0.38 -10.95 3.44
C LEU A 138 0.76 -11.60 4.79
N HIS A 139 0.29 -12.81 5.07
CA HIS A 139 0.63 -13.51 6.31
C HIS A 139 2.09 -13.96 6.31
N ALA A 140 2.59 -14.45 5.17
CA ALA A 140 4.02 -14.77 5.03
C ALA A 140 4.88 -13.50 5.13
N TRP A 141 4.40 -12.37 4.59
CA TRP A 141 5.08 -11.08 4.74
C TRP A 141 5.16 -10.67 6.21
N ASP A 142 4.04 -10.65 6.93
CA ASP A 142 3.98 -10.33 8.36
C ASP A 142 4.92 -11.22 9.18
N ALA A 143 4.80 -12.53 9.01
CA ALA A 143 5.62 -13.50 9.75
C ALA A 143 7.12 -13.26 9.55
N LEU A 144 7.54 -13.00 8.31
CA LEU A 144 8.95 -12.77 7.97
C LEU A 144 9.45 -11.41 8.46
N ALA A 145 8.70 -10.33 8.21
CA ALA A 145 9.07 -8.98 8.64
C ALA A 145 9.09 -8.85 10.16
N GLY A 146 8.06 -9.35 10.85
CA GLY A 146 7.98 -9.38 12.30
C GLY A 146 9.11 -10.21 12.91
N ARG A 147 9.45 -11.36 12.30
CA ARG A 147 10.61 -12.15 12.72
C ARG A 147 11.93 -11.39 12.55
N ALA A 148 12.10 -10.66 11.45
CA ALA A 148 13.30 -9.86 11.20
C ALA A 148 13.47 -8.75 12.23
N VAL A 149 12.39 -8.03 12.59
CA VAL A 149 12.43 -7.01 13.65
C VAL A 149 12.84 -7.62 14.99
N ARG A 150 12.26 -8.77 15.39
CA ARG A 150 12.62 -9.47 16.64
C ARG A 150 14.10 -9.86 16.65
N LEU A 151 14.55 -10.58 15.62
CA LEU A 151 15.94 -11.05 15.54
C LEU A 151 16.95 -9.89 15.51
N ALA A 152 16.66 -8.82 14.74
CA ALA A 152 17.53 -7.65 14.68
C ALA A 152 17.66 -6.97 16.04
N ARG A 153 16.57 -6.88 16.82
CA ARG A 153 16.60 -6.36 18.20
C ARG A 153 17.38 -7.27 19.13
N ASP A 154 17.12 -8.59 19.09
CA ASP A 154 17.75 -9.57 19.99
C ASP A 154 19.28 -9.56 19.90
N ILE A 155 19.83 -9.41 18.69
CA ILE A 155 21.29 -9.37 18.49
C ILE A 155 21.85 -7.94 18.42
N GLY A 156 21.02 -6.89 18.48
CA GLY A 156 21.45 -5.49 18.34
C GLY A 156 21.97 -5.13 16.95
N ALA A 157 21.41 -5.70 15.89
CA ALA A 157 21.80 -5.44 14.51
C ALA A 157 21.15 -4.14 13.97
N LEU A 158 21.65 -2.99 14.42
CA LEU A 158 21.09 -1.67 14.08
C LEU A 158 21.13 -1.33 12.59
N GLY A 159 21.98 -1.97 11.79
CA GLY A 159 21.98 -1.81 10.34
C GLY A 159 20.88 -2.59 9.61
N ALA A 160 20.35 -3.66 10.23
CA ALA A 160 19.29 -4.50 9.65
C ALA A 160 17.90 -4.17 10.19
N LEU A 161 17.82 -3.46 11.32
CA LEU A 161 16.54 -3.12 11.96
C LEU A 161 15.70 -2.10 11.15
N PRO A 162 16.25 -0.98 10.63
CA PRO A 162 15.46 -0.04 9.85
C PRO A 162 14.73 -0.65 8.62
N PRO A 163 15.37 -1.43 7.74
CA PRO A 163 14.65 -2.04 6.62
C PRO A 163 13.60 -3.06 7.11
N ALA A 164 13.89 -3.83 8.17
CA ALA A 164 12.91 -4.76 8.76
C ALA A 164 11.65 -4.04 9.27
N LEU A 165 11.82 -2.90 9.95
CA LEU A 165 10.70 -2.05 10.41
C LEU A 165 9.90 -1.49 9.23
N VAL A 166 10.56 -1.06 8.16
CA VAL A 166 9.87 -0.53 6.96
C VAL A 166 9.02 -1.59 6.27
N TYR A 167 9.50 -2.83 6.17
CA TYR A 167 8.68 -3.93 5.65
C TYR A 167 7.49 -4.24 6.55
N LEU A 168 7.68 -4.22 7.87
CA LEU A 168 6.59 -4.43 8.82
C LEU A 168 5.57 -3.27 8.75
N GLY A 169 6.04 -2.04 8.53
CA GLY A 169 5.18 -0.89 8.22
C GLY A 169 4.32 -1.14 6.97
N GLY A 170 4.92 -1.68 5.90
CA GLY A 170 4.19 -2.10 4.69
C GLY A 170 3.07 -3.11 4.97
N VAL A 171 3.35 -4.11 5.82
CA VAL A 171 2.34 -5.07 6.29
C VAL A 171 1.17 -4.37 6.99
N HIS A 172 1.47 -3.45 7.91
CA HIS A 172 0.43 -2.70 8.64
C HIS A 172 -0.40 -1.78 7.73
N ILE A 173 0.19 -1.23 6.66
CA ILE A 173 -0.58 -0.53 5.61
C ILE A 173 -1.62 -1.49 5.01
N HIS A 174 -1.23 -2.70 4.61
CA HIS A 174 -2.19 -3.65 4.03
C HIS A 174 -3.25 -4.14 5.03
N TYR A 175 -2.91 -4.27 6.32
CA TYR A 175 -3.88 -4.52 7.39
C TYR A 175 -4.81 -3.34 7.69
N GLY A 176 -4.55 -2.15 7.12
CA GLY A 176 -5.29 -0.92 7.40
C GLY A 176 -4.90 -0.24 8.71
N ASP A 177 -3.87 -0.72 9.42
CA ASP A 177 -3.37 -0.09 10.63
C ASP A 177 -2.33 0.99 10.28
N PHE A 178 -2.82 2.10 9.74
CA PHE A 178 -1.96 3.20 9.31
C PHE A 178 -1.25 3.90 10.47
N ALA A 179 -1.76 3.75 11.70
CA ALA A 179 -1.11 4.28 12.89
C ALA A 179 0.11 3.43 13.27
N GLU A 180 0.00 2.09 13.22
CA GLU A 180 1.15 1.21 13.41
C GLU A 180 2.16 1.34 12.28
N ALA A 181 1.71 1.49 11.05
CA ALA A 181 2.60 1.76 9.91
C ALA A 181 3.44 3.02 10.13
N ASP A 182 2.82 4.14 10.53
CA ASP A 182 3.54 5.38 10.90
C ASP A 182 4.58 5.12 11.99
N ARG A 183 4.21 4.41 13.07
CA ARG A 183 5.13 4.11 14.18
C ARG A 183 6.38 3.35 13.69
N MET A 184 6.19 2.35 12.83
CA MET A 184 7.30 1.55 12.29
C MET A 184 8.19 2.40 11.36
N ILE A 185 7.59 3.24 10.52
CA ILE A 185 8.29 4.14 9.60
C ILE A 185 9.09 5.20 10.38
N ASP A 186 8.50 5.82 11.39
CA ASP A 186 9.15 6.84 12.23
C ASP A 186 10.32 6.26 13.02
N GLU A 187 10.16 5.07 13.61
CA GLU A 187 11.25 4.37 14.31
C GLU A 187 12.41 4.07 13.34
N ALA A 188 12.10 3.55 12.14
CA ALA A 188 13.10 3.26 11.12
C ALA A 188 13.86 4.52 10.68
N ALA A 189 13.14 5.63 10.47
CA ALA A 189 13.74 6.92 10.09
C ALA A 189 14.66 7.47 11.20
N ALA A 190 14.23 7.41 12.46
CA ALA A 190 15.05 7.84 13.60
C ALA A 190 16.34 7.02 13.72
N LEU A 191 16.26 5.69 13.54
CA LEU A 191 17.43 4.79 13.56
C LEU A 191 18.36 5.01 12.37
N ALA A 192 17.82 5.22 11.16
CA ALA A 192 18.61 5.53 9.98
C ALA A 192 19.39 6.84 10.17
N ALA A 193 18.72 7.88 10.67
CA ALA A 193 19.35 9.17 10.98
C ALA A 193 20.45 9.02 12.05
N ALA A 194 20.20 8.26 13.12
CA ALA A 194 21.18 8.02 14.18
C ALA A 194 22.41 7.22 13.72
N THR A 195 22.27 6.37 12.70
CA THR A 195 23.35 5.52 12.16
C THR A 195 24.01 6.07 10.90
N GLY A 196 23.57 7.23 10.40
CA GLY A 196 24.11 7.86 9.20
C GLY A 196 23.71 7.19 7.88
N HIS A 197 22.62 6.42 7.87
CA HIS A 197 22.04 5.84 6.66
C HIS A 197 20.91 6.72 6.11
N ALA A 198 20.70 6.70 4.80
CA ALA A 198 19.57 7.38 4.18
C ALA A 198 18.25 6.69 4.59
N PRO A 199 17.16 7.45 4.83
CA PRO A 199 15.87 6.86 5.18
C PRO A 199 15.30 6.06 4.01
N HIS A 200 14.69 4.93 4.30
CA HIS A 200 13.94 4.13 3.33
C HIS A 200 12.54 4.75 3.14
N GLN A 201 12.33 5.43 2.00
CA GLN A 201 11.12 6.24 1.77
C GLN A 201 9.92 5.48 1.18
N TYR A 202 10.11 4.20 0.81
CA TYR A 202 9.08 3.43 0.10
C TYR A 202 7.77 3.29 0.89
N ALA A 203 7.81 2.77 2.12
CA ALA A 203 6.59 2.59 2.91
C ALA A 203 5.93 3.94 3.28
N THR A 204 6.73 5.01 3.44
CA THR A 204 6.22 6.38 3.64
C THR A 204 5.39 6.84 2.45
N LEU A 205 5.88 6.63 1.23
CA LEU A 205 5.18 6.99 0.01
C LEU A 205 3.91 6.17 -0.21
N VAL A 206 3.95 4.86 0.04
CA VAL A 206 2.76 4.00 -0.05
C VAL A 206 1.70 4.46 0.95
N LEU A 207 2.08 4.76 2.19
CA LEU A 207 1.17 5.25 3.21
C LEU A 207 0.56 6.62 2.82
N ALA A 208 1.38 7.56 2.38
CA ALA A 208 0.93 8.86 1.89
C ALA A 208 -0.04 8.72 0.71
N ALA A 209 0.22 7.81 -0.23
CA ALA A 209 -0.67 7.52 -1.35
C ALA A 209 -2.04 7.02 -0.91
N TRP A 210 -2.09 6.06 0.02
CA TRP A 210 -3.35 5.57 0.58
C TRP A 210 -4.11 6.63 1.39
N ARG A 211 -3.39 7.53 2.09
CA ARG A 211 -3.99 8.68 2.79
C ARG A 211 -4.51 9.75 1.83
N GLY A 212 -3.98 9.82 0.62
CA GLY A 212 -4.31 10.87 -0.35
C GLY A 212 -3.45 12.12 -0.22
N GLU A 213 -2.29 12.03 0.45
CA GLU A 213 -1.39 13.14 0.77
C GLU A 213 -0.46 13.45 -0.41
N ALA A 214 -1.03 14.00 -1.49
CA ALA A 214 -0.29 14.31 -2.71
C ALA A 214 0.85 15.32 -2.49
N ASP A 215 0.68 16.25 -1.55
CA ASP A 215 1.67 17.25 -1.15
C ASP A 215 2.87 16.63 -0.42
N VAL A 216 2.65 15.55 0.34
CA VAL A 216 3.73 14.77 0.97
C VAL A 216 4.44 13.90 -0.08
N ALA A 217 3.67 13.24 -0.96
CA ALA A 217 4.23 12.31 -1.93
C ALA A 217 5.01 13.01 -3.06
N ALA A 218 4.50 14.12 -3.61
CA ALA A 218 5.06 14.79 -4.78
C ALA A 218 6.56 15.17 -4.68
N PRO A 219 7.04 15.85 -3.62
CA PRO A 219 8.45 16.24 -3.54
C PRO A 219 9.38 15.01 -3.44
N ILE A 220 8.94 13.96 -2.75
CA ILE A 220 9.72 12.73 -2.59
C ILE A 220 9.78 11.96 -3.92
N ILE A 221 8.65 11.85 -4.63
CA ILE A 221 8.58 11.20 -5.96
C ILE A 221 9.48 11.95 -6.95
N GLU A 222 9.45 13.28 -6.97
CA GLU A 222 10.26 14.07 -7.90
C GLU A 222 11.76 13.95 -7.62
N GLU A 223 12.16 13.95 -6.35
CA GLU A 223 13.54 13.69 -5.96
C GLU A 223 13.97 12.26 -6.31
N ALA A 224 13.11 11.26 -6.09
CA ALA A 224 13.37 9.88 -6.47
C ALA A 224 13.55 9.73 -7.98
N ARG A 225 12.71 10.39 -8.79
CA ARG A 225 12.82 10.44 -10.26
C ARG A 225 14.16 11.02 -10.69
N ARG A 226 14.54 12.17 -10.12
CA ARG A 226 15.82 12.84 -10.41
C ARG A 226 17.01 11.95 -10.05
N GLN A 227 16.95 11.22 -8.93
CA GLN A 227 18.01 10.30 -8.54
C GLN A 227 18.06 9.06 -9.44
N ALA A 228 16.90 8.50 -9.81
CA ALA A 228 16.81 7.37 -10.73
C ALA A 228 17.44 7.68 -12.08
N GLU A 229 17.16 8.87 -12.64
CA GLU A 229 17.77 9.35 -13.90
C GLU A 229 19.29 9.52 -13.79
N GLN A 230 19.80 10.00 -12.65
CA GLN A 230 21.23 10.21 -12.43
C GLN A 230 22.02 8.92 -12.17
N ARG A 231 21.38 7.91 -11.57
CA ARG A 231 22.03 6.66 -11.12
C ARG A 231 21.66 5.41 -11.94
N GLY A 232 20.75 5.54 -12.91
CA GLY A 232 20.29 4.41 -13.73
C GLY A 232 19.43 3.40 -12.97
N GLU A 233 18.83 3.77 -11.84
CA GLU A 233 17.96 2.90 -11.02
C GLU A 233 16.50 2.99 -11.47
N VAL A 234 16.19 2.33 -12.61
CA VAL A 234 14.86 2.37 -13.24
C VAL A 234 13.78 1.68 -12.39
N SER A 235 14.15 0.77 -11.47
CA SER A 235 13.18 0.08 -10.59
C SER A 235 12.41 1.02 -9.66
N LEU A 236 13.00 2.16 -9.27
CA LEU A 236 12.32 3.17 -8.46
C LEU A 236 11.14 3.79 -9.23
N LEU A 237 11.25 3.99 -10.54
CA LEU A 237 10.16 4.47 -11.39
C LEU A 237 9.00 3.47 -11.44
N GLY A 238 9.32 2.19 -11.44
CA GLY A 238 8.37 1.09 -11.32
C GLY A 238 7.50 1.17 -10.06
N ALA A 239 8.15 1.33 -8.91
CA ALA A 239 7.49 1.52 -7.62
C ALA A 239 6.64 2.81 -7.58
N MET A 240 7.15 3.91 -8.17
CA MET A 240 6.43 5.18 -8.21
C MET A 240 5.12 5.06 -9.00
N GLY A 241 5.09 4.29 -10.09
CA GLY A 241 3.89 4.06 -10.87
C GLY A 241 2.76 3.42 -10.05
N TYR A 242 3.06 2.43 -9.20
CA TYR A 242 2.09 1.87 -8.26
C TYR A 242 1.60 2.91 -7.25
N ILE A 243 2.52 3.61 -6.57
CA ILE A 243 2.21 4.61 -5.54
C ILE A 243 1.30 5.71 -6.10
N GLN A 244 1.65 6.26 -7.27
CA GLN A 244 0.86 7.26 -7.96
C GLN A 244 -0.49 6.70 -8.44
N GLY A 245 -0.51 5.45 -8.93
CA GLY A 245 -1.75 4.75 -9.28
C GLY A 245 -2.75 4.71 -8.13
N VAL A 246 -2.31 4.27 -6.93
CA VAL A 246 -3.13 4.26 -5.71
C VAL A 246 -3.62 5.67 -5.36
N LEU A 247 -2.71 6.65 -5.31
CA LEU A 247 -3.01 8.04 -4.96
C LEU A 247 -4.07 8.62 -5.89
N PHE A 248 -3.88 8.50 -7.21
CA PHE A 248 -4.76 9.09 -8.20
C PHE A 248 -6.08 8.34 -8.34
N ASN A 249 -6.11 7.01 -8.19
CA ASN A 249 -7.37 6.27 -8.10
C ASN A 249 -8.16 6.68 -6.85
N GLY A 250 -7.52 6.89 -5.70
CA GLY A 250 -8.15 7.40 -4.48
C GLY A 250 -8.73 8.80 -4.69
N LEU A 251 -7.98 9.68 -5.35
CA LEU A 251 -8.42 11.05 -5.68
C LEU A 251 -9.44 11.12 -6.83
N ALA A 252 -9.77 9.99 -7.46
CA ALA A 252 -10.61 9.91 -8.67
C ALA A 252 -10.05 10.71 -9.87
N ARG A 253 -8.72 10.78 -9.99
CA ARG A 253 -7.96 11.38 -11.11
C ARG A 253 -7.52 10.26 -12.07
N TYR A 254 -8.48 9.64 -12.74
CA TYR A 254 -8.28 8.33 -13.40
C TYR A 254 -7.32 8.37 -14.58
N GLU A 255 -7.26 9.46 -15.35
CA GLU A 255 -6.32 9.62 -16.46
C GLU A 255 -4.86 9.62 -15.97
N GLU A 256 -4.60 10.28 -14.84
CA GLU A 256 -3.27 10.31 -14.22
C GLU A 256 -2.93 8.98 -13.55
N ALA A 257 -3.92 8.31 -12.95
CA ALA A 257 -3.76 6.96 -12.43
C ALA A 257 -3.40 5.96 -13.54
N LEU A 258 -4.05 6.08 -14.71
CA LEU A 258 -3.83 5.24 -15.87
C LEU A 258 -2.39 5.38 -16.38
N GLU A 259 -1.94 6.63 -16.58
CA GLU A 259 -0.60 6.94 -17.05
C GLU A 259 0.49 6.45 -16.08
N ALA A 260 0.31 6.73 -14.79
CA ALA A 260 1.25 6.33 -13.75
C ALA A 260 1.36 4.81 -13.63
N ALA A 261 0.22 4.11 -13.59
CA ALA A 261 0.21 2.66 -13.51
C ALA A 261 0.82 2.00 -14.76
N ARG A 262 0.60 2.57 -15.95
CA ARG A 262 1.24 2.12 -17.20
C ARG A 262 2.76 2.26 -17.14
N THR A 263 3.24 3.43 -16.71
CA THR A 263 4.66 3.70 -16.49
C THR A 263 5.26 2.68 -15.53
N GLY A 264 4.54 2.38 -14.43
CA GLY A 264 4.93 1.36 -13.46
C GLY A 264 5.08 -0.03 -14.10
N ILE A 265 4.09 -0.47 -14.90
CA ILE A 265 4.12 -1.77 -15.59
C ILE A 265 5.29 -1.87 -16.58
N GLU A 266 5.61 -0.79 -17.28
CA GLU A 266 6.66 -0.76 -18.30
C GLU A 266 8.08 -0.75 -17.70
N HIS A 267 8.29 -0.01 -16.62
CA HIS A 267 9.63 0.23 -16.05
C HIS A 267 10.00 -0.72 -14.91
N ASP A 268 9.01 -1.26 -14.18
CA ASP A 268 9.26 -2.24 -13.13
C ASP A 268 9.56 -3.62 -13.71
N GLY A 269 8.65 -4.12 -14.55
CA GLY A 269 8.72 -5.45 -15.16
C GLY A 269 8.75 -6.64 -14.18
N PHE A 270 8.72 -6.40 -12.86
CA PHE A 270 8.89 -7.42 -11.83
C PHE A 270 8.19 -7.04 -10.51
N ASN A 271 8.85 -6.34 -9.57
CA ASN A 271 8.45 -6.19 -8.16
C ASN A 271 6.99 -5.75 -7.93
N PHE A 272 6.59 -4.60 -8.48
CA PHE A 272 5.28 -3.97 -8.27
C PHE A 272 4.31 -4.21 -9.42
N THR A 273 4.73 -4.89 -10.48
CA THR A 273 3.96 -5.08 -11.70
C THR A 273 2.56 -5.63 -11.42
N GLY A 274 2.43 -6.60 -10.50
CA GLY A 274 1.13 -7.14 -10.09
C GLY A 274 0.20 -6.08 -9.48
N LEU A 275 0.71 -5.26 -8.57
CA LEU A 275 -0.05 -4.19 -7.93
C LEU A 275 -0.35 -3.05 -8.92
N SER A 276 0.60 -2.66 -9.76
CA SER A 276 0.39 -1.68 -10.83
C SER A 276 -0.68 -2.13 -11.83
N LEU A 277 -0.75 -3.43 -12.15
CA LEU A 277 -1.83 -3.98 -12.98
C LEU A 277 -3.20 -3.83 -12.33
N VAL A 278 -3.31 -3.98 -11.01
CA VAL A 278 -4.58 -3.72 -10.28
C VAL A 278 -5.00 -2.26 -10.43
N GLU A 279 -4.07 -1.32 -10.22
CA GLU A 279 -4.33 0.11 -10.37
C GLU A 279 -4.71 0.47 -11.82
N HIS A 280 -4.00 -0.11 -12.78
CA HIS A 280 -4.24 0.12 -14.20
C HIS A 280 -5.59 -0.43 -14.65
N VAL A 281 -6.01 -1.61 -14.18
CA VAL A 281 -7.35 -2.16 -14.51
C VAL A 281 -8.46 -1.23 -14.02
N GLU A 282 -8.37 -0.72 -12.78
CA GLU A 282 -9.36 0.24 -12.27
C GLU A 282 -9.38 1.52 -13.09
N ALA A 283 -8.22 2.14 -13.29
CA ALA A 283 -8.09 3.40 -14.01
C ALA A 283 -8.55 3.28 -15.47
N ALA A 284 -8.10 2.24 -16.19
CA ALA A 284 -8.47 2.00 -17.58
C ALA A 284 -9.98 1.77 -17.73
N THR A 285 -10.60 0.98 -16.84
CA THR A 285 -12.07 0.83 -16.83
C THR A 285 -12.79 2.16 -16.61
N ARG A 286 -12.28 3.01 -15.70
CA ARG A 286 -12.88 4.32 -15.41
C ARG A 286 -12.74 5.32 -16.55
N CYS A 287 -11.65 5.24 -17.30
CA CYS A 287 -11.42 6.05 -18.50
C CYS A 287 -12.16 5.50 -19.74
N GLY A 288 -12.77 4.31 -19.68
CA GLY A 288 -13.40 3.66 -20.83
C GLY A 288 -12.42 2.94 -21.77
N GLU A 289 -11.15 2.81 -21.37
CA GLU A 289 -10.07 2.15 -22.10
C GLU A 289 -10.13 0.62 -21.93
N LEU A 290 -11.26 0.02 -22.32
CA LEU A 290 -11.61 -1.37 -21.97
C LEU A 290 -10.65 -2.41 -22.57
N ASP A 291 -10.04 -2.15 -23.72
CA ASP A 291 -9.06 -3.06 -24.32
C ASP A 291 -7.77 -3.08 -23.52
N GLN A 292 -7.31 -1.91 -23.05
CA GLN A 292 -6.14 -1.81 -22.17
C GLN A 292 -6.42 -2.47 -20.81
N ALA A 293 -7.63 -2.28 -20.28
CA ALA A 293 -8.08 -2.92 -19.05
C ALA A 293 -8.09 -4.45 -19.18
N ARG A 294 -8.64 -4.99 -20.27
CA ARG A 294 -8.67 -6.45 -20.55
C ARG A 294 -7.27 -7.04 -20.70
N ALA A 295 -6.37 -6.35 -21.41
CA ALA A 295 -4.98 -6.80 -21.55
C ALA A 295 -4.26 -6.85 -20.18
N SER A 296 -4.47 -5.83 -19.35
CA SER A 296 -3.90 -5.76 -18.00
C SER A 296 -4.49 -6.84 -17.09
N LEU A 297 -5.80 -7.07 -17.16
CA LEU A 297 -6.47 -8.14 -16.43
C LEU A 297 -5.89 -9.51 -16.81
N ALA A 298 -5.76 -9.82 -18.11
CA ALA A 298 -5.22 -11.10 -18.55
C ALA A 298 -3.84 -11.38 -17.93
N ARG A 299 -2.98 -10.36 -17.94
CA ARG A 299 -1.64 -10.42 -17.34
C ARG A 299 -1.70 -10.58 -15.82
N LEU A 300 -2.57 -9.82 -15.13
CA LEU A 300 -2.78 -9.97 -13.67
C LEU A 300 -3.24 -11.38 -13.29
N LEU A 301 -4.11 -11.99 -14.10
CA LEU A 301 -4.60 -13.36 -13.87
C LEU A 301 -3.49 -14.40 -14.02
N GLU A 302 -2.49 -14.18 -14.88
CA GLU A 302 -1.31 -15.03 -14.96
C GLU A 302 -0.47 -14.92 -13.68
N LEU A 303 -0.26 -13.70 -13.17
CA LEU A 303 0.56 -13.46 -11.97
C LEU A 303 -0.07 -13.99 -10.68
N THR A 304 -1.41 -13.95 -10.59
CA THR A 304 -2.16 -14.29 -9.35
C THR A 304 -2.52 -15.76 -9.26
N ARG A 305 -2.65 -16.47 -10.39
CA ARG A 305 -3.12 -17.88 -10.41
C ARG A 305 -2.21 -18.81 -9.60
N ALA A 306 -0.91 -18.59 -9.64
CA ALA A 306 0.09 -19.49 -9.04
C ALA A 306 0.27 -19.28 -7.52
N ALA A 307 -0.17 -18.14 -6.99
CA ALA A 307 0.00 -17.78 -5.58
C ALA A 307 -1.01 -18.46 -4.65
N ASP A 308 -2.21 -18.77 -5.16
CA ASP A 308 -3.33 -19.39 -4.43
C ASP A 308 -3.57 -18.86 -2.99
N SER A 309 -3.47 -17.53 -2.83
CA SER A 309 -3.71 -16.83 -1.57
C SER A 309 -5.01 -16.03 -1.61
N GLY A 310 -5.55 -15.68 -0.43
CA GLY A 310 -6.73 -14.80 -0.34
C GLY A 310 -6.50 -13.43 -0.99
N TRP A 311 -5.29 -12.88 -0.90
CA TRP A 311 -4.91 -11.64 -1.58
C TRP A 311 -4.95 -11.81 -3.11
N ALA A 312 -4.31 -12.84 -3.66
CA ALA A 312 -4.27 -13.09 -5.10
C ALA A 312 -5.67 -13.34 -5.68
N ARG A 313 -6.45 -14.21 -5.02
CA ARG A 313 -7.82 -14.53 -5.45
C ARG A 313 -8.75 -13.31 -5.35
N GLY A 314 -8.62 -12.52 -4.28
CA GLY A 314 -9.36 -11.27 -4.10
C GLY A 314 -9.05 -10.25 -5.19
N ALA A 315 -7.77 -10.02 -5.48
CA ALA A 315 -7.33 -9.10 -6.54
C ALA A 315 -7.83 -9.54 -7.92
N ALA A 316 -7.69 -10.82 -8.25
CA ALA A 316 -8.21 -11.39 -9.49
C ALA A 316 -9.74 -11.24 -9.61
N ALA A 317 -10.49 -11.56 -8.54
CA ALA A 317 -11.94 -11.46 -8.54
C ALA A 317 -12.43 -10.02 -8.71
N ARG A 318 -11.86 -9.06 -7.96
CA ARG A 318 -12.23 -7.64 -8.06
C ARG A 318 -11.90 -7.06 -9.43
N SER A 319 -10.71 -7.33 -9.95
CA SER A 319 -10.29 -6.83 -11.26
C SER A 319 -11.13 -7.43 -12.39
N ARG A 320 -11.59 -8.68 -12.28
CA ARG A 320 -12.61 -9.24 -13.19
C ARG A 320 -13.95 -8.51 -13.05
N ALA A 321 -14.42 -8.29 -11.83
CA ALA A 321 -15.71 -7.64 -11.56
C ALA A 321 -15.82 -6.23 -12.18
N LEU A 322 -14.71 -5.51 -12.30
CA LEU A 322 -14.65 -4.19 -12.97
C LEU A 322 -14.96 -4.25 -14.46
N LEU A 323 -14.75 -5.40 -15.12
CA LEU A 323 -14.94 -5.59 -16.57
C LEU A 323 -16.14 -6.49 -16.90
N THR A 324 -16.89 -6.91 -15.89
CA THR A 324 -18.05 -7.78 -16.02
C THR A 324 -19.32 -7.00 -15.70
N GLU A 325 -20.44 -7.41 -16.28
CA GLU A 325 -21.78 -6.85 -16.02
C GLU A 325 -22.73 -7.90 -15.44
N GLY A 326 -23.89 -7.46 -14.93
CA GLY A 326 -24.94 -8.36 -14.43
C GLY A 326 -24.57 -9.13 -13.16
N ASP A 327 -25.25 -10.28 -12.96
CA ASP A 327 -25.14 -11.09 -11.74
C ASP A 327 -23.76 -11.74 -11.57
N GLU A 328 -23.00 -11.91 -12.65
CA GLU A 328 -21.62 -12.41 -12.57
C GLU A 328 -20.71 -11.40 -11.85
N ALA A 329 -20.80 -10.11 -12.20
CA ALA A 329 -20.02 -9.06 -11.54
C ALA A 329 -20.33 -8.97 -10.05
N ASP A 330 -21.61 -9.09 -9.70
CA ASP A 330 -22.12 -9.13 -8.34
C ASP A 330 -21.51 -10.29 -7.52
N GLY A 331 -21.46 -11.50 -8.08
CA GLY A 331 -20.78 -12.64 -7.47
C GLY A 331 -19.26 -12.45 -7.31
N LEU A 332 -18.61 -11.84 -8.31
CA LEU A 332 -17.17 -11.56 -8.28
C LEU A 332 -16.79 -10.53 -7.20
N TYR A 333 -17.59 -9.47 -7.01
CA TYR A 333 -17.35 -8.51 -5.91
C TYR A 333 -17.48 -9.15 -4.53
N ARG A 334 -18.50 -10.00 -4.32
CA ARG A 334 -18.64 -10.73 -3.04
C ARG A 334 -17.47 -11.68 -2.80
N THR A 335 -17.08 -12.42 -3.83
CA THR A 335 -15.91 -13.31 -3.78
C THR A 335 -14.65 -12.52 -3.42
N ALA A 336 -14.45 -11.35 -4.03
CA ALA A 336 -13.31 -10.50 -3.71
C ALA A 336 -13.30 -10.05 -2.25
N ILE A 337 -14.44 -9.59 -1.71
CA ILE A 337 -14.58 -9.21 -0.29
C ILE A 337 -14.23 -10.39 0.62
N GLU A 338 -14.78 -11.57 0.36
CA GLU A 338 -14.52 -12.78 1.15
C GLU A 338 -13.05 -13.20 1.10
N GLU A 339 -12.43 -13.21 -0.08
CA GLU A 339 -11.04 -13.63 -0.25
C GLU A 339 -10.04 -12.63 0.34
N PHE A 340 -10.25 -11.33 0.16
CA PHE A 340 -9.43 -10.32 0.84
C PHE A 340 -9.61 -10.39 2.36
N GLY A 341 -10.83 -10.64 2.84
CA GLY A 341 -11.12 -10.84 4.27
C GLY A 341 -10.37 -12.06 4.84
N ARG A 342 -10.39 -13.20 4.15
CA ARG A 342 -9.58 -14.39 4.51
C ARG A 342 -8.09 -14.11 4.50
N GLY A 343 -7.64 -13.29 3.55
CA GLY A 343 -6.24 -12.87 3.42
C GLY A 343 -5.82 -11.78 4.42
N GLY A 344 -6.74 -11.20 5.17
CA GLY A 344 -6.47 -10.09 6.09
C GLY A 344 -6.13 -8.76 5.39
N VAL A 345 -6.38 -8.61 4.09
CA VAL A 345 -5.95 -7.42 3.33
C VAL A 345 -7.02 -6.32 3.44
N THR A 346 -7.14 -5.73 4.63
CA THR A 346 -8.23 -4.82 5.02
C THR A 346 -8.40 -3.62 4.09
N VAL A 347 -7.31 -3.00 3.63
CA VAL A 347 -7.39 -1.87 2.68
C VAL A 347 -8.08 -2.28 1.38
N GLU A 348 -7.86 -3.52 0.93
CA GLU A 348 -8.47 -4.04 -0.28
C GLU A 348 -9.92 -4.47 -0.05
N VAL A 349 -10.28 -4.92 1.15
CA VAL A 349 -11.69 -5.11 1.53
C VAL A 349 -12.45 -3.78 1.41
N ALA A 350 -11.95 -2.71 2.04
CA ALA A 350 -12.56 -1.38 1.99
C ALA A 350 -12.70 -0.87 0.55
N ARG A 351 -11.64 -1.02 -0.25
CA ARG A 351 -11.65 -0.63 -1.68
C ARG A 351 -12.61 -1.45 -2.52
N THR A 352 -12.77 -2.74 -2.22
CA THR A 352 -13.75 -3.59 -2.92
C THR A 352 -15.18 -3.18 -2.58
N HIS A 353 -15.47 -2.85 -1.32
CA HIS A 353 -16.77 -2.29 -0.92
C HIS A 353 -17.07 -0.98 -1.66
N LEU A 354 -16.09 -0.08 -1.81
CA LEU A 354 -16.24 1.15 -2.57
C LEU A 354 -16.61 0.86 -4.04
N LEU A 355 -15.80 0.04 -4.73
CA LEU A 355 -16.00 -0.27 -6.14
C LEU A 355 -17.32 -1.01 -6.40
N TYR A 356 -17.69 -1.93 -5.52
CA TYR A 356 -18.94 -2.66 -5.60
C TYR A 356 -20.14 -1.73 -5.37
N GLY A 357 -20.06 -0.85 -4.38
CA GLY A 357 -21.07 0.17 -4.12
C GLY A 357 -21.28 1.13 -5.30
N GLU A 358 -20.20 1.58 -5.93
CA GLU A 358 -20.23 2.40 -7.15
C GLU A 358 -20.89 1.65 -8.32
N TRP A 359 -20.55 0.36 -8.50
CA TRP A 359 -21.16 -0.50 -9.51
C TRP A 359 -22.67 -0.70 -9.27
N LEU A 360 -23.08 -1.02 -8.03
CA LEU A 360 -24.48 -1.16 -7.64
C LEU A 360 -25.28 0.13 -7.87
N ARG A 361 -24.68 1.29 -7.57
CA ARG A 361 -25.33 2.59 -7.81
C ARG A 361 -25.58 2.81 -9.31
N ARG A 362 -24.58 2.53 -10.16
CA ARG A 362 -24.73 2.61 -11.63
C ARG A 362 -25.78 1.64 -12.15
N GLY A 363 -25.90 0.46 -11.55
CA GLY A 363 -26.96 -0.52 -11.81
C GLY A 363 -28.32 -0.22 -11.15
N HIS A 364 -28.54 1.01 -10.67
CA HIS A 364 -29.77 1.47 -9.99
C HIS A 364 -30.17 0.70 -8.70
N ARG A 365 -29.27 -0.11 -8.13
CA ARG A 365 -29.49 -0.89 -6.88
C ARG A 365 -29.15 -0.06 -5.63
N ARG A 366 -29.77 1.11 -5.50
CA ARG A 366 -29.42 2.17 -4.51
C ARG A 366 -29.35 1.70 -3.05
N SER A 367 -30.24 0.81 -2.62
CA SER A 367 -30.25 0.36 -1.22
C SER A 367 -29.01 -0.45 -0.85
N GLN A 368 -28.61 -1.36 -1.74
CA GLN A 368 -27.43 -2.19 -1.54
C GLN A 368 -26.16 -1.36 -1.76
N ALA A 369 -26.18 -0.43 -2.72
CA ALA A 369 -25.08 0.51 -2.92
C ALA A 369 -24.74 1.29 -1.63
N ARG A 370 -25.76 1.80 -0.92
CA ARG A 370 -25.56 2.53 0.34
C ARG A 370 -24.88 1.71 1.42
N GLU A 371 -25.27 0.44 1.56
CA GLU A 371 -24.65 -0.46 2.53
C GLU A 371 -23.15 -0.59 2.28
N HIS A 372 -22.75 -0.96 1.06
CA HIS A 372 -21.35 -1.13 0.72
C HIS A 372 -20.55 0.18 0.77
N LEU A 373 -21.12 1.28 0.28
CA LEU A 373 -20.44 2.57 0.30
C LEU A 373 -20.27 3.13 1.73
N ARG A 374 -21.20 2.86 2.65
CA ARG A 374 -21.08 3.24 4.07
C ARG A 374 -19.97 2.45 4.74
N THR A 375 -19.97 1.13 4.54
CA THR A 375 -18.88 0.28 5.04
C THR A 375 -17.52 0.75 4.52
N ALA A 376 -17.41 1.05 3.22
CA ALA A 376 -16.17 1.58 2.66
C ALA A 376 -15.76 2.91 3.31
N HIS A 377 -16.69 3.84 3.46
CA HIS A 377 -16.42 5.14 4.08
C HIS A 377 -15.95 5.00 5.54
N GLU A 378 -16.66 4.22 6.36
CA GLU A 378 -16.30 3.97 7.77
C GLU A 378 -14.94 3.30 7.90
N MET A 379 -14.66 2.31 7.06
CA MET A 379 -13.36 1.64 7.04
C MET A 379 -12.24 2.61 6.65
N PHE A 380 -12.39 3.35 5.56
CA PHE A 380 -11.36 4.29 5.11
C PHE A 380 -11.15 5.46 6.08
N ASP A 381 -12.21 5.99 6.70
CA ASP A 381 -12.11 7.04 7.71
C ASP A 381 -11.35 6.53 8.95
N GLY A 382 -11.68 5.32 9.42
CA GLY A 382 -10.98 4.67 10.53
C GLY A 382 -9.49 4.46 10.27
N MET A 383 -9.11 4.13 9.04
CA MET A 383 -7.70 4.03 8.62
C MET A 383 -7.03 5.39 8.37
N ARG A 384 -7.81 6.47 8.22
CA ARG A 384 -7.35 7.78 7.71
C ARG A 384 -6.94 7.78 6.23
N ALA A 385 -7.55 6.91 5.43
CA ALA A 385 -7.41 6.88 3.98
C ALA A 385 -8.30 7.95 3.31
N HIS A 386 -8.02 9.23 3.58
CA HIS A 386 -8.93 10.35 3.32
C HIS A 386 -9.40 10.47 1.87
N ALA A 387 -8.51 10.30 0.88
CA ALA A 387 -8.91 10.38 -0.52
C ALA A 387 -10.01 9.36 -0.88
N PHE A 388 -9.85 8.10 -0.45
CA PHE A 388 -10.85 7.06 -0.68
C PHE A 388 -12.11 7.27 0.17
N ALA A 389 -11.98 7.73 1.42
CA ALA A 389 -13.13 8.05 2.28
C ALA A 389 -14.00 9.15 1.66
N GLU A 390 -13.40 10.22 1.14
CA GLU A 390 -14.08 11.31 0.45
C GLU A 390 -14.73 10.83 -0.86
N ARG A 391 -14.06 9.94 -1.61
CA ARG A 391 -14.66 9.31 -2.80
C ARG A 391 -15.91 8.49 -2.44
N ALA A 392 -15.83 7.65 -1.41
CA ALA A 392 -16.98 6.90 -0.91
C ALA A 392 -18.12 7.82 -0.45
N GLY A 393 -17.80 8.91 0.25
CA GLY A 393 -18.75 9.92 0.69
C GLY A 393 -19.51 10.59 -0.46
N ARG A 394 -18.80 10.99 -1.54
CA ARG A 394 -19.44 11.54 -2.74
C ARG A 394 -20.42 10.58 -3.39
N GLU A 395 -20.06 9.30 -3.46
CA GLU A 395 -20.90 8.25 -4.04
C GLU A 395 -22.12 7.95 -3.15
N LEU A 396 -21.98 7.98 -1.81
CA LEU A 396 -23.09 7.89 -0.85
C LEU A 396 -24.12 9.00 -1.08
N LEU A 397 -23.65 10.25 -1.15
CA LEU A 397 -24.51 11.40 -1.43
C LEU A 397 -25.27 11.23 -2.76
N ALA A 398 -24.58 10.72 -3.78
CA ALA A 398 -25.18 10.45 -5.09
C ALA A 398 -26.24 9.32 -5.09
N THR A 399 -26.32 8.48 -4.06
CA THR A 399 -27.43 7.51 -3.91
C THR A 399 -28.75 8.15 -3.44
N GLY A 400 -28.73 9.44 -3.12
CA GLY A 400 -29.86 10.14 -2.53
C GLY A 400 -29.90 10.03 -1.01
N GLU A 401 -28.77 9.80 -0.34
CA GLU A 401 -28.63 9.96 1.12
C GLU A 401 -28.61 11.45 1.52
N HIS A 402 -29.62 12.16 1.00
CA HIS A 402 -30.17 13.43 1.45
C HIS A 402 -31.68 13.40 1.16
N ALA A 403 -32.39 12.38 1.68
CA ALA A 403 -33.86 12.30 1.65
C ALA A 403 -34.39 11.31 2.70
N ARG A 404 -33.93 11.46 3.94
CA ARG A 404 -34.64 11.12 5.18
C ARG A 404 -33.76 11.58 6.34
N VAL A 405 -33.74 12.90 6.55
CA VAL A 405 -33.85 13.37 7.91
C VAL A 405 -35.09 12.67 8.45
N ARG A 406 -34.89 11.76 9.42
CA ARG A 406 -35.99 11.30 10.26
C ARG A 406 -36.62 12.58 10.80
N GLU A 407 -37.85 12.87 10.40
CA GLU A 407 -38.65 14.01 10.85
C GLU A 407 -38.95 13.99 12.36
N ASN A 408 -38.27 13.19 13.18
CA ASN A 408 -38.52 13.10 14.62
C ASN A 408 -37.24 12.89 15.44
N GLU A 409 -36.20 13.68 15.18
CA GLU A 409 -35.15 13.98 16.18
C GLU A 409 -34.34 15.20 15.67
N PRO A 410 -34.20 16.30 16.44
CA PRO A 410 -33.38 17.43 16.01
C PRO A 410 -31.91 17.02 16.05
N ALA A 411 -31.40 16.53 14.92
CA ALA A 411 -29.97 16.29 14.74
C ALA A 411 -29.24 17.64 14.84
N SER A 412 -28.34 17.74 15.81
CA SER A 412 -27.38 18.84 15.92
C SER A 412 -26.71 19.05 14.57
N VAL A 413 -26.87 20.26 14.00
CA VAL A 413 -26.26 20.69 12.72
C VAL A 413 -24.73 20.58 12.74
N LEU A 414 -24.13 20.54 13.94
CA LEU A 414 -22.71 20.42 14.18
C LEU A 414 -22.36 19.03 14.72
N THR A 415 -21.21 18.47 14.29
CA THR A 415 -20.64 17.28 14.95
C THR A 415 -20.24 17.61 16.40
N PRO A 416 -20.05 16.62 17.29
CA PRO A 416 -19.63 16.88 18.67
C PRO A 416 -18.36 17.75 18.77
N GLN A 417 -17.39 17.48 17.91
CA GLN A 417 -16.12 18.23 17.87
C GLN A 417 -16.31 19.65 17.33
N GLU A 418 -17.16 19.83 16.32
CA GLU A 418 -17.51 21.15 15.79
C GLU A 418 -18.31 21.98 16.81
N SER A 419 -19.23 21.34 17.55
CA SER A 419 -20.01 21.98 18.62
C SER A 419 -19.12 22.44 19.77
N GLN A 420 -18.16 21.60 20.17
CA GLN A 420 -17.20 21.93 21.22
C GLN A 420 -16.28 23.09 20.80
N VAL A 421 -15.75 23.07 19.58
CA VAL A 421 -14.95 24.18 19.02
C VAL A 421 -15.79 25.45 18.90
N ALA A 422 -17.04 25.36 18.44
CA ALA A 422 -17.94 26.50 18.27
C ALA A 422 -18.32 27.13 19.62
N THR A 423 -18.56 26.34 20.66
CA THR A 423 -18.90 26.79 22.01
C THR A 423 -17.72 27.55 22.64
N LEU A 424 -16.53 26.95 22.66
CA LEU A 424 -15.33 27.62 23.19
C LEU A 424 -14.99 28.90 22.42
N ALA A 425 -15.26 28.91 21.11
CA ALA A 425 -15.08 30.10 20.28
C ALA A 425 -16.13 31.18 20.54
N ALA A 426 -17.38 30.81 20.85
CA ALA A 426 -18.46 31.72 21.23
C ALA A 426 -18.20 32.35 22.62
N ASP A 427 -17.57 31.59 23.53
CA ASP A 427 -17.14 32.05 24.86
C ASP A 427 -15.88 32.96 24.80
N GLY A 428 -15.39 33.27 23.60
CA GLY A 428 -14.32 34.24 23.39
C GLY A 428 -12.90 33.68 23.51
N MET A 429 -12.71 32.35 23.61
CA MET A 429 -11.36 31.77 23.57
C MET A 429 -10.70 32.00 22.21
N THR A 430 -9.37 32.11 22.17
CA THR A 430 -8.61 32.20 20.90
C THR A 430 -8.33 30.82 20.31
N ASN A 431 -8.07 30.72 19.00
CA ASN A 431 -7.77 29.43 18.36
C ASN A 431 -6.59 28.71 19.01
N ALA A 432 -5.59 29.44 19.50
CA ALA A 432 -4.45 28.86 20.21
C ALA A 432 -4.85 28.23 21.56
N ARG A 433 -5.74 28.88 22.32
CA ARG A 433 -6.24 28.33 23.59
C ARG A 433 -7.19 27.16 23.38
N ILE A 434 -8.07 27.24 22.38
CA ILE A 434 -8.95 26.13 21.99
C ILE A 434 -8.12 24.93 21.55
N GLY A 435 -7.05 25.16 20.77
CA GLY A 435 -6.14 24.10 20.35
C GLY A 435 -5.45 23.43 21.53
N ALA A 436 -4.98 24.21 22.51
CA ALA A 436 -4.39 23.67 23.73
C ALA A 436 -5.40 22.87 24.58
N GLU A 437 -6.63 23.37 24.73
CA GLU A 437 -7.70 22.73 25.52
C GLU A 437 -8.16 21.40 24.89
N LEU A 438 -8.22 21.36 23.55
CA LEU A 438 -8.71 20.22 22.79
C LEU A 438 -7.60 19.32 22.23
N PHE A 439 -6.33 19.60 22.58
CA PHE A 439 -5.14 18.89 22.09
C PHE A 439 -5.06 18.81 20.54
N ILE A 440 -5.41 19.90 19.86
CA ILE A 440 -5.35 20.05 18.39
C ILE A 440 -4.62 21.33 17.99
N SER A 441 -4.12 21.41 16.75
CA SER A 441 -3.40 22.61 16.30
C SER A 441 -4.34 23.84 16.17
N PRO A 442 -3.84 25.08 16.34
CA PRO A 442 -4.64 26.29 16.10
C PRO A 442 -5.20 26.36 14.66
N HIS A 443 -4.48 25.77 13.70
CA HIS A 443 -4.90 25.65 12.30
C HIS A 443 -6.07 24.66 12.14
N THR A 444 -6.05 23.55 12.89
CA THR A 444 -7.16 22.59 12.95
C THR A 444 -8.42 23.25 13.52
N VAL A 445 -8.27 24.11 14.54
CA VAL A 445 -9.38 24.92 15.08
C VAL A 445 -9.95 25.86 14.02
N GLU A 446 -9.09 26.54 13.25
CA GLU A 446 -9.51 27.42 12.16
C GLU A 446 -10.29 26.66 11.07
N TRP A 447 -9.82 25.47 10.72
CA TRP A 447 -10.50 24.58 9.78
C TRP A 447 -11.89 24.17 10.29
N HIS A 448 -12.01 23.76 11.55
CA HIS A 448 -13.31 23.44 12.16
C HIS A 448 -14.24 24.65 12.16
N LEU A 449 -13.74 25.84 12.51
CA LEU A 449 -14.54 27.07 12.50
C LEU A 449 -15.05 27.43 11.10
N ARG A 450 -14.25 27.20 10.06
CA ARG A 450 -14.69 27.40 8.67
C ARG A 450 -15.86 26.49 8.31
N LYS A 451 -15.80 25.22 8.73
CA LYS A 451 -16.92 24.27 8.55
C LYS A 451 -18.15 24.69 9.36
N VAL A 452 -17.97 25.10 10.61
CA VAL A 452 -19.04 25.60 11.48
C VAL A 452 -19.72 26.82 10.86
N TYR A 453 -18.97 27.77 10.30
CA TYR A 453 -19.50 28.97 9.65
C TYR A 453 -20.39 28.62 8.45
N THR A 454 -19.91 27.72 7.58
CA THR A 454 -20.70 27.23 6.46
C THR A 454 -21.95 26.51 6.92
N LYS A 455 -21.87 25.67 7.97
CA LYS A 455 -23.01 24.89 8.50
C LYS A 455 -24.06 25.76 9.21
N LEU A 456 -23.63 26.81 9.90
CA LEU A 456 -24.50 27.75 10.60
C LEU A 456 -24.94 28.95 9.72
N GLY A 457 -24.45 29.05 8.48
CA GLY A 457 -24.77 30.16 7.58
C GLY A 457 -24.26 31.52 8.08
N ILE A 458 -23.17 31.53 8.85
CA ILE A 458 -22.58 32.75 9.41
C ILE A 458 -21.21 33.04 8.80
N ASN A 459 -20.84 34.31 8.72
CA ASN A 459 -19.61 34.73 8.05
C ASN A 459 -18.56 35.28 9.03
N SER A 460 -18.83 35.23 10.34
CA SER A 460 -17.92 35.78 11.34
C SER A 460 -18.04 35.09 12.70
N ARG A 461 -16.92 35.04 13.43
CA ARG A 461 -16.85 34.56 14.82
C ARG A 461 -17.83 35.28 15.74
N ARG A 462 -18.06 36.59 15.52
CA ARG A 462 -18.98 37.41 16.32
C ARG A 462 -20.44 36.96 16.22
N ALA A 463 -20.81 36.24 15.17
CA ALA A 463 -22.16 35.72 14.98
C ALA A 463 -22.39 34.35 15.65
N LEU A 464 -21.34 33.70 16.19
CA LEU A 464 -21.45 32.38 16.83
C LEU A 464 -22.41 32.34 18.02
N PRO A 465 -22.37 33.27 19.00
CA PRO A 465 -23.27 33.19 20.15
C PRO A 465 -24.75 33.24 19.74
N GLY A 466 -25.10 34.09 18.76
CA GLY A 466 -26.46 34.20 18.23
C GLY A 466 -26.89 32.96 17.44
N ALA A 467 -26.00 32.39 16.63
CA ALA A 467 -26.29 31.19 15.85
C ALA A 467 -26.50 29.96 16.74
N LEU A 468 -25.65 29.75 17.75
CA LEU A 468 -25.78 28.64 18.70
C LEU A 468 -27.04 28.77 19.59
N ALA A 469 -27.42 29.99 19.97
CA ALA A 469 -28.67 30.24 20.69
C ALA A 469 -29.91 29.91 19.83
N SER A 470 -29.89 30.23 18.53
CA SER A 470 -30.99 29.92 17.61
C SER A 470 -31.18 28.41 17.36
N THR A 471 -30.12 27.62 17.45
CA THR A 471 -30.18 26.15 17.38
C THR A 471 -30.74 25.53 18.67
N SER A 472 -30.66 26.24 19.80
CA SER A 472 -31.12 25.77 21.12
C SER A 472 -32.60 26.08 21.41
N VAL A 473 -33.17 27.12 20.77
CA VAL A 473 -34.54 27.61 21.03
C VAL A 473 -35.63 26.81 20.29
N THR A 474 -35.30 26.06 19.24
CA THR A 474 -36.26 25.22 18.51
C THR A 474 -36.70 23.95 19.26
N GLY A 475 -36.22 23.73 20.50
CA GLY A 475 -36.45 22.52 21.29
C GLY A 475 -37.61 22.54 22.29
N ILE A 476 -38.35 23.64 22.44
CA ILE A 476 -39.45 23.74 23.42
C ILE A 476 -40.61 24.55 22.84
N HIS A 477 -41.50 23.94 22.05
CA HIS A 477 -42.94 24.25 21.91
C HIS A 477 -43.53 23.48 20.73
N GLY A 478 -44.40 22.50 20.99
CA GLY A 478 -45.09 21.82 19.90
C GLY A 478 -45.97 20.60 20.20
N GLU A 479 -46.25 20.25 21.46
CA GLU A 479 -47.34 19.31 21.78
C GLU A 479 -48.08 19.81 23.01
N ASP A 480 -49.21 20.49 22.82
CA ASP A 480 -50.35 20.23 23.70
C ASP A 480 -51.70 20.55 23.03
N THR A 481 -52.52 19.51 22.97
CA THR A 481 -54.00 19.49 22.95
C THR A 481 -54.80 20.08 21.79
N LEU A 482 -55.17 19.20 20.86
CA LEU A 482 -56.56 19.12 20.37
C LEU A 482 -57.22 17.87 20.97
N ARG A 483 -58.12 18.05 21.94
CA ARG A 483 -59.28 17.15 22.13
C ARG A 483 -60.39 17.78 22.97
N THR A 484 -61.60 17.59 22.44
CA THR A 484 -62.95 17.61 23.05
C THR A 484 -63.57 18.95 23.45
N GLY A 485 -64.70 19.25 22.76
CA GLY A 485 -65.63 20.34 23.05
C GLY A 485 -66.43 20.71 21.81
#